data_AF-A0A2N2MLI1-F1
#
_entry.id   AF-A0A2N2MLI1-F1
#
_cell.length_a   1.000
_cell.length_b   1.000
_cell.length_c   1.000
_cell.angle_alpha   90.00
_cell.angle_beta   90.00
_cell.angle_gamma   90.00
#
_symmetry.space_group_name_H-M   'P 1'
#
loop_
_entity.id
_entity.type
_entity.pdbx_description
1 polymer ?
#
loop_
_entity_poly.entity_id
_entity_poly.type
_entity_poly.pdbx_seq_one_letter_code
_entity_poly.pdbx_strand_id
1 'polypeptide(L)'
;MAMSKTMKIGRRDFLKLTSLAAGAAALLAAQGKFNFEPQVQFLDALIRGTFDGQIMASLDDGQSWNKLVNFGNQFSVSNLAVTQGQLVAVMELNGRYFRIQTTDGRKWYTV
;
A
#
# COMPACT_ATOMS: atom_id res chain seq x y z
N MET A 1 17.19 28.71 -22.18
CA MET A 1 17.92 28.39 -20.93
C MET A 1 17.08 28.91 -19.76
N ALA A 2 16.22 28.06 -19.17
CA ALA A 2 15.30 28.48 -18.11
C ALA A 2 15.98 28.33 -16.74
N MET A 3 16.07 29.43 -16.01
CA MET A 3 16.73 29.52 -14.70
C MET A 3 15.79 28.93 -13.63
N SER A 4 16.19 27.83 -12.99
CA SER A 4 15.46 27.24 -11.86
C SER A 4 15.57 28.16 -10.64
N LYS A 5 14.43 28.68 -10.17
CA LYS A 5 14.35 29.55 -8.99
C LYS A 5 14.23 28.66 -7.75
N THR A 6 15.32 28.48 -7.01
CA THR A 6 15.30 27.69 -5.78
C THR A 6 14.46 28.40 -4.72
N MET A 7 13.29 27.85 -4.39
CA MET A 7 12.39 28.38 -3.38
C MET A 7 12.95 28.12 -1.98
N LYS A 8 13.45 29.15 -1.31
CA LYS A 8 13.89 29.10 0.09
C LYS A 8 12.67 29.29 1.00
N ILE A 9 12.20 28.22 1.63
CA ILE A 9 11.13 28.27 2.66
C ILE A 9 11.76 28.58 4.02
N GLY A 10 11.22 29.55 4.74
CA GLY A 10 11.60 29.86 6.12
C GLY A 10 10.96 28.90 7.14
N ARG A 11 11.60 28.69 8.30
CA ARG A 11 11.12 27.77 9.35
C ARG A 11 9.67 28.01 9.77
N ARG A 12 9.26 29.27 9.90
CA ARG A 12 7.88 29.64 10.26
C ARG A 12 6.87 29.25 9.17
N ASP A 13 7.25 29.41 7.92
CA ASP A 13 6.39 29.09 6.79
C ASP A 13 6.32 27.58 6.58
N PHE A 14 7.42 26.87 6.83
CA PHE A 14 7.43 25.41 6.95
C PHE A 14 6.49 24.93 8.05
N LEU A 15 6.57 25.49 9.26
CA LEU A 15 5.71 25.08 10.37
C LEU A 15 4.22 25.28 10.07
N LYS A 16 3.85 26.41 9.42
CA LYS A 16 2.48 26.66 8.97
C LYS A 16 2.04 25.67 7.90
N LEU A 17 2.91 25.37 6.94
CA LEU A 17 2.64 24.39 5.89
C LEU A 17 2.42 23.00 6.50
N THR A 18 3.29 22.58 7.43
CA THR A 18 3.19 21.28 8.09
C THR A 18 1.99 21.19 9.03
N SER A 19 1.60 22.27 9.72
CA SER A 19 0.43 22.25 10.61
C SER A 19 -0.88 22.20 9.82
N LEU A 20 -0.97 22.90 8.68
CA LEU A 20 -2.09 22.77 7.75
C LEU A 20 -2.18 21.35 7.17
N ALA A 21 -1.05 20.76 6.75
CA ALA A 21 -1.01 19.40 6.25
C ALA A 21 -1.40 18.36 7.32
N ALA A 22 -0.89 18.51 8.54
CA ALA A 22 -1.23 17.64 9.67
C ALA A 22 -2.71 17.76 10.07
N GLY A 23 -3.26 18.99 10.05
CA GLY A 23 -4.68 19.23 10.32
C GLY A 23 -5.60 18.58 9.29
N ALA A 24 -5.26 18.68 8.01
CA ALA A 24 -6.00 18.01 6.94
C ALA A 24 -5.92 16.48 7.05
N ALA A 25 -4.75 15.92 7.35
CA ALA A 25 -4.57 14.48 7.57
C ALA A 25 -5.38 13.98 8.78
N ALA A 26 -5.38 14.73 9.89
CA ALA A 26 -6.16 14.41 11.09
C ALA A 26 -7.67 14.45 10.82
N LEU A 27 -8.17 15.43 10.06
CA LEU A 27 -9.57 15.50 9.66
C LEU A 27 -9.98 14.32 8.77
N LEU A 28 -9.13 13.92 7.83
CA LEU A 28 -9.38 12.74 6.99
C LEU A 28 -9.37 11.44 7.80
N ALA A 29 -8.47 11.33 8.79
CA ALA A 29 -8.40 10.18 9.69
C ALA A 29 -9.65 10.07 10.56
N ALA A 30 -10.11 11.19 11.13
CA ALA A 30 -11.33 11.24 11.93
C ALA A 30 -12.59 10.88 11.13
N GLN A 31 -12.57 11.05 9.80
CA GLN A 31 -13.67 10.66 8.91
C GLN A 31 -13.61 9.20 8.47
N GLY A 32 -12.63 8.40 8.91
CA GLY A 32 -12.48 7.00 8.51
C GLY A 32 -12.23 6.81 7.00
N LYS A 33 -11.84 7.86 6.28
CA LYS A 33 -11.65 7.85 4.81
C LYS A 33 -10.32 7.25 4.36
N PHE A 34 -9.71 6.43 5.20
CA PHE A 34 -8.44 5.80 4.92
C PHE A 34 -8.64 4.30 4.77
N ASN A 35 -9.17 3.91 3.62
CA ASN A 35 -9.06 2.56 3.10
C ASN A 35 -7.67 2.41 2.47
N PHE A 36 -6.64 2.28 3.31
CA PHE A 36 -5.30 2.01 2.82
C PHE A 36 -5.21 0.52 2.49
N GLU A 37 -5.35 0.21 1.21
CA GLU A 37 -4.93 -1.07 0.65
C GLU A 37 -3.45 -1.30 0.99
N PRO A 38 -3.08 -2.41 1.67
CA PRO A 38 -1.72 -2.64 2.09
C PRO A 38 -0.79 -2.70 0.88
N GLN A 39 0.41 -2.13 1.02
CA GLN A 39 1.43 -2.15 -0.03
C GLN A 39 2.81 -2.48 0.54
N VAL A 40 3.61 -3.22 -0.23
CA VAL A 40 4.99 -3.58 0.13
C VAL A 40 5.84 -3.78 -1.12
N GLN A 41 7.12 -3.43 -1.06
CA GLN A 41 8.07 -3.81 -2.09
C GLN A 41 8.39 -5.31 -1.96
N PHE A 42 8.25 -6.06 -3.05
CA PHE A 42 8.64 -7.47 -3.11
C PHE A 42 9.25 -7.76 -4.47
N LEU A 43 10.48 -8.29 -4.46
CA LEU A 43 11.33 -8.35 -5.66
C LEU A 43 11.44 -6.94 -6.28
N ASP A 44 11.36 -6.84 -7.60
CA ASP A 44 11.45 -5.59 -8.36
C ASP A 44 10.08 -4.92 -8.57
N ALA A 45 9.04 -5.32 -7.81
CA ALA A 45 7.70 -4.78 -7.95
C ALA A 45 7.14 -4.23 -6.63
N LEU A 46 6.35 -3.17 -6.74
CA LEU A 46 5.47 -2.73 -5.67
C LEU A 46 4.23 -3.60 -5.67
N ILE A 47 3.93 -4.24 -4.54
CA ILE A 47 2.78 -5.10 -4.38
C ILE A 47 1.69 -4.38 -3.62
N ARG A 48 0.44 -4.59 -4.02
CA ARG A 48 -0.76 -4.08 -3.35
C ARG A 48 -1.76 -5.20 -3.11
N GLY A 49 -2.33 -5.24 -1.91
CA GLY A 49 -3.46 -6.09 -1.57
C GLY A 49 -4.73 -5.26 -1.55
N THR A 50 -5.82 -5.78 -2.11
CA THR A 50 -7.09 -5.06 -2.21
C THR A 50 -8.15 -5.64 -1.27
N PHE A 51 -9.21 -4.86 -1.00
CA PHE A 51 -10.33 -5.33 -0.19
C PHE A 51 -11.24 -6.33 -0.90
N ASP A 52 -11.13 -6.46 -2.22
CA ASP A 52 -11.86 -7.44 -3.05
C ASP A 52 -11.03 -8.69 -3.37
N GLY A 53 -9.98 -8.95 -2.58
CA GLY A 53 -9.24 -10.22 -2.59
C GLY A 53 -8.22 -10.34 -3.72
N GLN A 54 -7.82 -9.22 -4.33
CA GLN A 54 -6.80 -9.18 -5.36
C GLN A 54 -5.43 -8.85 -4.75
N ILE A 55 -4.39 -9.42 -5.33
CA ILE A 55 -3.02 -8.96 -5.15
C ILE A 55 -2.52 -8.50 -6.52
N MET A 56 -2.03 -7.27 -6.56
CA MET A 56 -1.58 -6.59 -7.78
C MET A 56 -0.12 -6.20 -7.65
N ALA A 57 0.58 -6.11 -8.77
CA ALA A 57 1.96 -5.67 -8.87
C ALA A 57 2.08 -4.46 -9.80
N SER A 58 2.91 -3.52 -9.42
CA SER A 58 3.33 -2.39 -10.23
C SER A 58 4.85 -2.43 -10.43
N LEU A 59 5.27 -2.12 -11.66
CA LEU A 59 6.69 -2.01 -12.06
C LEU A 59 7.11 -0.56 -12.33
N ASP A 60 6.20 0.39 -12.10
CA ASP A 60 6.33 1.80 -12.46
C ASP A 60 5.93 2.71 -11.29
N ASP A 61 6.34 2.33 -10.08
CA ASP A 61 6.13 3.07 -8.84
C ASP A 61 4.64 3.37 -8.54
N GLY A 62 3.76 2.44 -8.89
CA GLY A 62 2.33 2.52 -8.64
C GLY A 62 1.52 3.29 -9.68
N GLN A 63 2.12 3.66 -10.82
CA GLN A 63 1.40 4.33 -11.93
C GLN A 63 0.43 3.38 -12.64
N SER A 64 0.83 2.13 -12.86
CA SER A 64 -0.01 1.07 -13.41
C SER A 64 0.08 -0.21 -12.58
N TRP A 65 -1.00 -0.98 -12.57
CA TRP A 65 -1.13 -2.17 -11.72
C TRP A 65 -1.61 -3.36 -12.55
N ASN A 66 -0.85 -4.45 -12.48
CA ASN A 66 -1.17 -5.72 -13.10
C ASN A 66 -1.60 -6.73 -12.04
N LYS A 67 -2.65 -7.48 -12.30
CA LYS A 67 -3.15 -8.51 -11.39
C LYS A 67 -2.17 -9.68 -11.32
N LEU A 68 -1.69 -10.01 -10.11
CA LEU A 68 -0.91 -11.24 -9.87
C LEU A 68 -1.82 -12.42 -9.59
N VAL A 69 -2.79 -12.22 -8.70
CA VAL A 69 -3.75 -13.25 -8.28
C VAL A 69 -5.05 -12.60 -7.82
N ASN A 70 -6.15 -13.35 -7.95
CA ASN A 70 -7.46 -12.97 -7.47
C ASN A 70 -8.05 -14.15 -6.70
N PHE A 71 -8.23 -13.98 -5.39
CA PHE A 71 -8.84 -14.99 -4.52
C PHE A 71 -10.38 -14.93 -4.53
N GLY A 72 -10.95 -13.86 -5.10
CA GLY A 72 -12.39 -13.59 -5.16
C GLY A 72 -12.83 -12.56 -4.12
N ASN A 73 -13.96 -11.90 -4.43
CA ASN A 73 -14.47 -10.75 -3.66
C ASN A 73 -14.97 -11.08 -2.24
N GLN A 74 -15.12 -12.37 -1.91
CA GLN A 74 -15.40 -12.80 -0.53
C GLN A 74 -14.18 -12.65 0.39
N PHE A 75 -12.98 -12.45 -0.16
CA PHE A 75 -11.77 -12.23 0.61
C PHE A 75 -11.36 -10.76 0.60
N SER A 76 -10.67 -10.33 1.66
CA SER A 76 -9.93 -9.07 1.68
C SER A 76 -8.47 -9.32 2.03
N VAL A 77 -7.56 -8.55 1.44
CA VAL A 77 -6.15 -8.54 1.83
C VAL A 77 -5.96 -7.45 2.89
N SER A 78 -5.88 -7.84 4.15
CA SER A 78 -5.80 -6.89 5.27
C SER A 78 -4.38 -6.43 5.57
N ASN A 79 -3.37 -7.22 5.20
CA ASN A 79 -1.97 -6.86 5.40
C ASN A 79 -1.04 -7.56 4.39
N LEU A 80 0.11 -6.93 4.09
CA LEU A 80 1.20 -7.47 3.30
C LEU A 80 2.53 -7.21 4.00
N ALA A 81 3.39 -8.23 4.03
CA ALA A 81 4.74 -8.11 4.56
C ALA A 81 5.71 -8.99 3.79
N VAL A 82 6.98 -8.59 3.73
CA VAL A 82 8.05 -9.47 3.25
C VAL A 82 8.82 -10.01 4.45
N THR A 83 8.81 -11.33 4.62
CA THR A 83 9.48 -12.02 5.72
C THR A 83 10.37 -13.12 5.16
N GLN A 84 11.67 -13.10 5.49
CA GLN A 84 12.63 -14.11 5.03
C GLN A 84 12.63 -14.32 3.50
N GLY A 85 12.47 -13.23 2.74
CA GLY A 85 12.41 -13.28 1.27
C GLY A 85 11.10 -13.82 0.69
N GLN A 86 10.08 -14.05 1.51
CA GLN A 86 8.74 -14.46 1.08
C GLN A 86 7.76 -13.31 1.27
N LEU A 87 6.89 -13.12 0.29
CA LEU A 87 5.73 -12.26 0.44
C LEU A 87 4.67 -13.01 1.23
N VAL A 88 4.24 -12.43 2.34
CA VAL A 88 3.18 -12.95 3.20
C VAL A 88 2.01 -11.99 3.16
N ALA A 89 0.83 -12.51 2.83
CA ALA A 89 -0.42 -11.78 2.89
C ALA A 89 -1.28 -12.30 4.04
N VAL A 90 -1.86 -11.37 4.80
CA VAL A 90 -2.94 -11.69 5.75
C VAL A 90 -4.25 -11.50 5.01
N MET A 91 -5.00 -12.58 4.90
CA MET A 91 -6.30 -12.64 4.25
C MET A 91 -7.39 -12.63 5.31
N GLU A 92 -8.52 -12.01 5.01
CA GLU A 92 -9.75 -12.11 5.80
C GLU A 92 -10.86 -12.80 4.98
N LEU A 93 -11.62 -13.68 5.64
CA LEU A 93 -12.88 -14.24 5.14
C LEU A 93 -13.89 -14.27 6.28
N ASN A 94 -15.00 -13.54 6.15
CA ASN A 94 -16.06 -13.49 7.16
C ASN A 94 -15.55 -13.21 8.58
N GLY A 95 -14.66 -12.22 8.73
CA GLY A 95 -14.05 -11.84 10.02
C GLY A 95 -13.00 -12.82 10.55
N ARG A 96 -12.62 -13.86 9.79
CA ARG A 96 -11.56 -14.80 10.14
C ARG A 96 -10.31 -14.49 9.34
N TYR A 97 -9.19 -14.41 10.03
CA TYR A 97 -7.89 -14.13 9.43
C TYR A 97 -7.09 -15.41 9.21
N PHE A 98 -6.43 -15.51 8.07
CA PHE A 98 -5.46 -16.56 7.78
C PHE A 98 -4.31 -15.99 6.95
N ARG A 99 -3.18 -16.69 6.91
CA ARG A 99 -2.00 -16.24 6.19
C ARG A 99 -1.78 -17.08 4.95
N ILE A 100 -1.34 -16.42 3.89
CA ILE A 100 -0.81 -17.07 2.70
C ILE A 100 0.56 -16.50 2.39
N GLN A 101 1.40 -17.29 1.74
CA GLN A 101 2.74 -16.85 1.34
C GLN A 101 3.12 -17.31 -0.05
N THR A 102 4.07 -16.59 -0.64
CA THR A 102 4.68 -16.91 -1.93
C THR A 102 6.15 -16.49 -1.95
N THR A 103 6.95 -17.23 -2.70
CA THR A 103 8.35 -16.89 -3.00
C THR A 103 8.50 -16.20 -4.36
N ASP A 104 7.50 -16.31 -5.25
CA ASP A 104 7.62 -15.92 -6.65
C ASP A 104 6.40 -15.16 -7.20
N GLY A 105 5.35 -14.96 -6.39
CA GLY A 105 4.09 -14.33 -6.81
C GLY A 105 3.18 -15.24 -7.64
N ARG A 106 3.65 -16.41 -8.07
CA ARG A 106 2.96 -17.33 -8.99
C ARG A 106 2.26 -18.48 -8.25
N LYS A 107 2.91 -19.00 -7.20
CA LYS A 107 2.35 -20.07 -6.36
C LYS A 107 2.17 -19.57 -4.93
N TRP A 108 1.01 -19.89 -4.36
CA TRP A 108 0.61 -19.43 -3.04
C TRP A 108 0.26 -20.61 -2.15
N TYR A 109 0.66 -20.54 -0.88
CA TYR A 109 0.42 -21.58 0.11
C TYR A 109 -0.15 -20.95 1.38
N THR A 110 -1.15 -21.59 1.98
CA THR A 110 -1.63 -21.26 3.32
C THR A 110 -0.59 -21.69 4.36
N VAL A 111 -0.41 -20.87 5.40
CA VAL A 111 0.49 -21.14 6.54
C VAL A 111 -0.19 -20.99 7.87
#